data_AF-A0A538EA01-F1
#
_entry.id   AF-A0A538EA01-F1
#
_cell.length_a   1.000
_cell.length_b   1.000
_cell.length_c   1.000
_cell.angle_alpha   90.00
_cell.angle_beta   90.00
_cell.angle_gamma   90.00
#
_symmetry.space_group_name_H-M   'P 1'
#
loop_
_entity.id
_entity.type
_entity.pdbx_description
1 polymer ?
#
loop_
_entity_poly.entity_id
_entity_poly.type
_entity_poly.pdbx_seq_one_letter_code
_entity_poly.pdbx_strand_id
1 'polypeptide(L)' 'MKGEGAHERVQKLLVTGDNRLKQGVDPAKVRESYEQALAAAREAGLEETIRPLVEIRLADLERLERESPPPSPPAA' A
#
# COMPACT_ATOMS: atom_id res chain seq x y z
N MET A 1 9.06 6.05 -24.75
CA MET A 1 9.50 6.37 -23.37
C MET A 1 8.35 6.46 -22.34
N LYS A 2 7.05 6.32 -22.67
CA LYS A 2 5.97 6.42 -21.67
C LYS A 2 5.80 5.19 -20.74
N GLY A 3 6.35 4.03 -21.10
CA GLY A 3 6.16 2.77 -20.36
C GLY A 3 7.14 2.54 -19.19
N GLU A 4 8.42 2.91 -19.35
CA GLU A 4 9.45 2.64 -18.35
C GLU A 4 9.23 3.45 -17.05
N GLY A 5 8.85 4.73 -17.17
CA GLY A 5 8.58 5.56 -15.99
C GLY A 5 7.31 5.16 -15.22
N ALA A 6 6.34 4.54 -15.89
CA ALA A 6 5.11 4.09 -15.25
C ALA A 6 5.34 2.85 -14.37
N HIS A 7 6.08 1.86 -14.89
CA HIS A 7 6.51 0.69 -14.11
C HIS A 7 7.32 1.12 -12.89
N GLU A 8 8.29 2.01 -13.09
CA GLU A 8 9.13 2.51 -11.99
C GLU A 8 8.30 3.23 -10.93
N ARG A 9 7.34 4.08 -11.34
CA ARG A 9 6.44 4.78 -10.41
C ARG A 9 5.59 3.82 -9.59
N VAL A 10 4.98 2.82 -10.24
CA VAL A 10 4.18 1.79 -9.54
C VAL A 10 5.06 1.02 -8.56
N GLN A 11 6.23 0.56 -8.99
CA GLN A 11 7.17 -0.17 -8.13
C GLN A 11 7.58 0.67 -6.91
N LYS A 12 7.89 1.95 -7.11
CA LYS A 12 8.27 2.86 -6.03
C LYS A 12 7.14 3.02 -5.01
N LEU A 13 5.89 3.14 -5.46
CA LEU A 13 4.73 3.27 -4.57
C LEU A 13 4.50 1.99 -3.75
N LEU A 14 4.61 0.82 -4.37
CA LEU A 14 4.53 -0.48 -3.68
C LEU A 14 5.62 -0.62 -2.61
N VAL A 15 6.87 -0.34 -2.96
CA VAL A 15 8.00 -0.36 -2.01
C VAL A 15 7.82 0.66 -0.89
N THR A 16 7.23 1.82 -1.20
CA THR A 16 6.92 2.83 -0.18
C THR A 16 5.86 2.33 0.80
N GLY A 17 4.79 1.70 0.32
CA GLY A 17 3.77 1.08 1.17
C GLY A 17 4.36 0.01 2.08
N ASP A 18 5.18 -0.88 1.52
CA ASP A 18 5.82 -1.97 2.29
C ASP A 18 6.78 -1.44 3.36
N ASN A 19 7.54 -0.38 3.04
CA ASN A 19 8.43 0.25 4.00
C ASN A 19 7.63 0.95 5.11
N ARG A 20 6.53 1.64 4.78
CA ARG A 20 5.63 2.28 5.76
C ARG A 20 5.02 1.22 6.69
N LEU A 21 4.53 0.12 6.14
CA LEU A 21 3.99 -1.00 6.91
C LEU A 21 5.05 -1.59 7.86
N LYS A 22 6.24 -1.89 7.33
CA LYS A 22 7.37 -2.40 8.12
C LYS A 22 7.79 -1.46 9.25
N GLN A 23 7.67 -0.15 9.04
CA GLN A 23 8.02 0.88 10.02
C GLN A 23 6.90 1.17 11.03
N GLY A 24 5.74 0.52 10.92
CA GLY A 24 4.60 0.79 11.79
C GLY A 24 4.00 2.18 11.59
N VAL A 25 4.11 2.73 10.37
CA VAL A 25 3.43 3.97 10.00
C VAL A 25 1.91 3.74 10.03
N ASP A 26 1.16 4.81 10.31
CA ASP A 26 -0.30 4.85 10.25
C ASP A 26 -0.88 4.01 9.09
N PRO A 27 -1.73 3.01 9.38
CA PRO A 27 -2.37 2.15 8.38
C PRO A 27 -3.05 2.92 7.24
N ALA A 28 -3.63 4.09 7.51
CA ALA A 28 -4.26 4.91 6.47
C ALA A 28 -3.23 5.37 5.42
N LYS A 29 -2.00 5.71 5.85
CA LYS A 29 -0.90 6.10 4.94
C LYS A 29 -0.30 4.91 4.21
N VAL A 30 -0.32 3.73 4.83
CA VAL A 30 0.06 2.48 4.17
C VAL A 30 -0.94 2.20 3.04
N ARG A 31 -2.25 2.21 3.35
CA ARG A 31 -3.36 2.03 2.40
C ARG A 31 -3.24 3.01 1.22
N GLU A 32 -3.07 4.30 1.51
CA GLU A 32 -2.91 5.35 0.49
C GLU A 32 -1.79 5.02 -0.51
N SER A 33 -0.68 4.44 -0.06
CA SER A 33 0.45 4.08 -0.93
C SER A 33 0.07 3.02 -1.97
N TYR A 34 -0.67 2.00 -1.53
CA TYR A 34 -1.11 0.90 -2.39
C TYR A 34 -2.21 1.34 -3.35
N GLU A 35 -3.14 2.19 -2.89
CA GLU A 35 -4.17 2.79 -3.75
C GLU A 35 -3.56 3.70 -4.83
N GLN A 36 -2.56 4.51 -4.47
CA GLN A 36 -1.80 5.31 -5.44
C GLN A 36 -1.05 4.43 -6.45
N ALA A 37 -0.50 3.28 -6.03
CA ALA A 37 0.14 2.33 -6.94
C ALA A 37 -0.87 1.76 -7.95
N LEU A 38 -2.08 1.41 -7.48
CA LEU A 38 -3.15 0.92 -8.35
C LEU A 38 -3.65 2.00 -9.32
N ALA A 39 -3.81 3.24 -8.86
CA ALA A 39 -4.18 4.36 -9.70
C ALA A 39 -3.13 4.61 -10.80
N ALA A 40 -1.84 4.63 -10.45
CA ALA A 40 -0.75 4.76 -11.41
C ALA A 40 -0.71 3.58 -12.40
N ALA A 41 -1.00 2.36 -11.94
CA ALA A 41 -1.09 1.18 -12.81
C ALA A 41 -2.27 1.30 -13.80
N ARG A 42 -3.44 1.79 -13.34
CA ARG A 42 -4.59 2.08 -14.21
C ARG A 42 -4.25 3.09 -15.30
N GLU A 43 -3.64 4.21 -14.93
CA GLU A 43 -3.20 5.25 -15.88
C GLU A 43 -2.24 4.70 -16.94
N ALA A 44 -1.47 3.67 -16.59
CA ALA A 44 -0.48 3.04 -17.45
C ALA A 44 -0.99 1.80 -18.22
N GLY A 45 -2.24 1.36 -17.99
CA GLY A 45 -2.78 0.13 -18.59
C GLY A 45 -2.23 -1.17 -17.99
N LEU A 46 -1.74 -1.13 -16.75
CA LEU A 46 -1.11 -2.24 -16.02
C LEU A 46 -1.99 -2.76 -14.89
N GLU A 47 -3.21 -2.24 -14.75
CA GLU A 47 -4.13 -2.54 -13.65
C GLU A 47 -4.33 -4.04 -13.47
N GLU A 48 -4.55 -4.79 -14.54
CA GLU A 48 -4.77 -6.24 -14.48
C GLU A 48 -3.58 -7.01 -13.90
N THR A 49 -2.35 -6.52 -14.12
CA THR A 49 -1.13 -7.15 -13.58
C THR A 49 -0.89 -6.76 -12.13
N ILE A 50 -1.21 -5.51 -11.76
CA ILE A 50 -0.86 -4.93 -10.46
C ILE A 50 -1.97 -5.11 -9.41
N ARG A 51 -3.24 -5.12 -9.83
CA ARG A 51 -4.41 -5.25 -8.96
C ARG A 51 -4.31 -6.45 -8.01
N PRO A 52 -4.00 -7.69 -8.45
CA PRO A 52 -3.97 -8.83 -7.54
C PRO A 52 -2.96 -8.67 -6.41
N LEU A 53 -1.81 -8.05 -6.70
CA LEU A 53 -0.78 -7.77 -5.68
C LEU A 53 -1.28 -6.73 -4.67
N VAL A 54 -1.90 -5.65 -5.15
CA VAL A 54 -2.42 -4.57 -4.29
C VAL A 54 -3.55 -5.09 -3.39
N GLU A 55 -4.46 -5.90 -3.92
CA GLU A 55 -5.57 -6.48 -3.16
C GLU A 55 -5.09 -7.36 -2.00
N ILE A 56 -4.08 -8.20 -2.23
CA ILE A 56 -3.46 -9.02 -1.17
C ILE A 56 -2.89 -8.12 -0.07
N ARG A 57 -2.16 -7.06 -0.44
CA ARG A 57 -1.54 -6.15 0.53
C ARG A 57 -2.56 -5.37 1.35
N LEU A 58 -3.67 -4.95 0.73
CA LEU A 58 -4.77 -4.28 1.43
C LEU A 58 -5.48 -5.24 2.40
N ALA A 59 -5.74 -6.48 1.97
CA ALA A 59 -6.35 -7.49 2.84
C ALA A 59 -5.44 -7.84 4.04
N ASP A 60 -4.12 -7.91 3.81
CA ASP A 60 -3.13 -8.11 4.87
C ASP A 60 -3.12 -6.95 5.86
N LEU A 61 -3.17 -5.71 5.36
CA LEU A 61 -3.25 -4.52 6.19
C LEU A 61 -4.53 -4.52 7.05
N GLU A 62 -5.70 -4.79 6.46
CA GLU A 62 -6.97 -4.87 7.19
C GLU A 62 -6.98 -5.97 8.26
N ARG A 63 -6.25 -7.06 8.03
CA ARG A 63 -6.08 -8.13 9.02
C ARG A 63 -5.19 -7.66 10.17
N LEU A 64 -4.06 -7.02 9.89
CA LEU A 64 -3.17 -6.45 10.90
C LEU A 64 -3.85 -5.34 11.72
N GLU A 65 -4.68 -4.51 11.09
CA GLU A 65 -5.49 -3.48 11.77
C GLU A 65 -6.48 -4.11 12.75
N ARG A 66 -7.10 -5.24 12.40
CA ARG A 66 -8.04 -5.96 13.28
C ARG A 66 -7.35 -6.71 14.42
N GLU A 67 -6.15 -7.23 14.17
CA GLU A 67 -5.37 -7.97 15.17
C GLU A 67 -4.64 -7.05 16.15
N SER A 68 -4.47 -5.77 15.81
CA SER A 68 -3.82 -4.79 16.68
C SER A 68 -4.73 -4.39 17.85
N PRO A 69 -4.31 -4.58 19.12
CA PRO A 69 -5.10 -4.15 20.26
C PRO A 69 -5.26 -2.62 20.27
N PRO A 70 -6.38 -2.08 20.76
CA PRO A 70 -6.53 -0.64 20.93
C PRO A 70 -5.41 -0.09 21.82
N PRO A 71 -4.89 1.13 21.55
CA PRO A 71 -3.85 1.71 22.37
C PRO A 71 -4.32 1.79 23.82
N SER A 72 -3.53 1.23 24.74
CA SER A 72 -3.81 1.32 26.17
C SER A 72 -3.91 2.80 26.58
N PRO A 73 -4.93 3.19 27.38
CA PRO A 73 -4.99 4.55 27.89
C PRO A 73 -3.71 4.86 28.69
N PRO A 74 -3.20 6.11 28.65
CA PRO A 74 -2.02 6.49 29.42
C PRO A 74 -2.28 6.22 30.92
N ALA A 75 -1.32 5.59 31.58
CA ALA A 75 -1.37 5.38 33.02
C ALA A 75 -1.46 6.74 33.72
N ALA A 76 -2.44 6.88 34.61
CA ALA A 76 -2.70 8.08 35.40
C ALA A 76 -1.65 8.32 36.49
#